data_AF-A0A948GGV1-F1
#
_entry.id   AF-A0A948GGV1-F1
#
_cell.length_a   1.000
_cell.length_b   1.000
_cell.length_c   1.000
_cell.angle_alpha   90.00
_cell.angle_beta   90.00
_cell.angle_gamma   90.00
#
_symmetry.space_group_name_H-M   'P 1'
#
loop_
_entity.id
_entity.type
_entity.pdbx_description
1 polymer ?
#
loop_
_entity_poly.entity_id
_entity_poly.type
_entity_poly.pdbx_seq_one_letter_code
_entity_poly.pdbx_strand_id
1 'polypeptide(L)'
;MRNLFPVVLMFVVMNAAAGTQPLVTLSDPAGDDFGDGTLVYPQRSDFRQGDLDLQQLQISRDAHGFWFEATLKNPVRAPVGVHATVGGDPLADSARKGFYQFNIDVYVDTDRIKGSGNSFTLPGRKVRIDADYAWERAVILTPRPEMIRNQLIGALIEQYPDRAEAEIKASVDRSLFFPTRIMVRGKSIRYFVPAGFFGGSDGGNWAATLLVTGALTSVPANFSLGQSNRKPLDDLVLGVMQPADGHPVDTFGHGGGNSGPVVDMLGATAELQVRQLAGKEALTGVTWGDGADAGRQPVMQVLPSVIPISELLQPEAAMIPRPAEQAPAQIHPGHEGSIAQRLQALQQLLDQKLIDEAEYRQQKQRILNEL
;
A
#
# COMPACT_ATOMS: atom_id res chain seq x y z
N MET A 1 -65.72 -37.30 0.32
CA MET A 1 -65.24 -35.93 0.05
C MET A 1 -63.73 -35.92 0.26
N ARG A 2 -62.97 -35.56 -0.77
CA ARG A 2 -61.52 -35.71 -0.88
C ARG A 2 -60.87 -34.38 -0.50
N ASN A 3 -60.39 -34.23 0.74
CA ASN A 3 -59.73 -33.00 1.17
C ASN A 3 -58.26 -33.04 0.77
N LEU A 4 -57.94 -32.35 -0.33
CA LEU A 4 -56.59 -32.00 -0.73
C LEU A 4 -56.06 -30.93 0.24
N PHE A 5 -55.05 -31.26 1.03
CA PHE A 5 -54.23 -30.27 1.73
C PHE A 5 -53.27 -29.61 0.71
N PRO A 6 -53.18 -28.27 0.64
CA PRO A 6 -52.14 -27.63 -0.13
C PRO A 6 -50.82 -27.70 0.66
N VAL A 7 -49.79 -28.31 0.08
CA VAL A 7 -48.41 -28.19 0.53
C VAL A 7 -47.94 -26.80 0.14
N VAL A 8 -47.87 -25.88 1.11
CA VAL A 8 -47.22 -24.58 0.94
C VAL A 8 -45.72 -24.83 1.03
N LEU A 9 -45.05 -24.85 -0.12
CA LEU A 9 -43.60 -24.89 -0.22
C LEU A 9 -43.06 -23.49 0.13
N MET A 10 -42.67 -23.31 1.39
CA MET A 10 -42.04 -22.09 1.87
C MET A 10 -40.59 -22.03 1.35
N PHE A 11 -40.36 -21.28 0.27
CA PHE A 11 -39.02 -20.91 -0.16
C PHE A 11 -38.44 -19.92 0.87
N VAL A 12 -37.57 -20.41 1.75
CA VAL A 12 -36.69 -19.55 2.54
C VAL A 12 -35.63 -19.00 1.59
N VAL A 13 -35.84 -17.79 1.09
CA VAL A 13 -34.77 -17.03 0.44
C VAL A 13 -33.80 -16.64 1.55
N MET A 14 -32.71 -17.38 1.70
CA MET A 14 -31.56 -16.93 2.49
C MET A 14 -30.95 -15.73 1.78
N ASN A 15 -31.41 -14.53 2.13
CA ASN A 15 -30.63 -13.31 1.90
C ASN A 15 -29.40 -13.40 2.81
N ALA A 16 -28.34 -14.03 2.33
CA ALA A 16 -27.01 -13.79 2.86
C ALA A 16 -26.72 -12.32 2.60
N ALA A 17 -26.98 -11.47 3.59
CA ALA A 17 -26.51 -10.09 3.56
C ALA A 17 -25.00 -10.17 3.33
N ALA A 18 -24.53 -9.67 2.20
CA ALA A 18 -23.12 -9.50 1.88
C ALA A 18 -22.53 -8.39 2.77
N GLY A 19 -22.56 -8.62 4.08
CA GLY A 19 -22.00 -7.74 5.10
C GLY A 19 -20.50 -7.93 5.19
N THR A 20 -19.80 -6.87 5.59
CA THR A 20 -18.37 -6.94 5.86
C THR A 20 -18.09 -7.97 6.97
N GLN A 21 -17.24 -8.94 6.69
CA GLN A 21 -16.80 -10.00 7.60
C GLN A 21 -15.48 -9.58 8.27
N PRO A 22 -15.38 -9.54 9.61
CA PRO A 22 -14.10 -9.28 10.27
C PRO A 22 -13.11 -10.44 10.00
N LEU A 23 -11.86 -10.11 9.69
CA LEU A 23 -10.78 -11.08 9.49
C LEU A 23 -9.87 -11.14 10.71
N VAL A 24 -9.39 -9.98 11.16
CA VAL A 24 -8.51 -9.87 12.32
C VAL A 24 -8.75 -8.54 13.02
N THR A 25 -8.57 -8.55 14.34
CA THR A 25 -8.49 -7.35 15.18
C THR A 25 -7.21 -7.44 15.97
N LEU A 26 -6.36 -6.44 15.81
CA LEU A 26 -5.02 -6.36 16.38
C LEU A 26 -5.03 -5.17 17.32
N SER A 27 -4.71 -5.42 18.60
CA SER A 27 -4.61 -4.37 19.61
C SER A 27 -3.19 -3.84 19.68
N ASP A 28 -3.09 -2.56 20.03
CA ASP A 28 -1.84 -1.86 20.27
C ASP A 28 -1.81 -1.35 21.71
N PRO A 29 -0.65 -1.25 22.37
CA PRO A 29 -0.55 -0.62 23.68
C PRO A 29 -1.07 0.82 23.63
N ALA A 30 -1.52 1.33 24.77
CA ALA A 30 -1.95 2.73 24.85
C ALA A 30 -0.83 3.60 25.40
N GLY A 31 -0.66 4.78 24.82
CA GLY A 31 0.25 5.80 25.33
C GLY A 31 1.70 5.66 24.88
N ASP A 32 1.96 4.94 23.79
CA ASP A 32 3.27 4.74 23.17
C ASP A 32 3.49 5.57 21.89
N ASP A 33 2.74 6.66 21.73
CA ASP A 33 2.88 7.64 20.66
C ASP A 33 4.10 8.58 20.81
N PHE A 34 5.24 8.01 21.22
CA PHE A 34 6.51 8.70 21.48
C PHE A 34 7.70 8.08 20.72
N GLY A 35 7.43 7.28 19.69
CA GLY A 35 8.41 6.69 18.80
C GLY A 35 9.49 5.90 19.53
N ASP A 36 10.74 6.34 19.39
CA ASP A 36 11.91 5.76 20.05
C ASP A 36 12.03 6.07 21.56
N GLY A 37 10.99 6.63 22.16
CA GLY A 37 10.98 7.06 23.57
C GLY A 37 11.34 8.52 23.77
N THR A 38 11.71 9.25 22.71
CA THR A 38 12.20 10.62 22.83
C THR A 38 11.42 11.63 22.00
N LEU A 39 10.46 11.19 21.18
CA LEU A 39 9.64 12.10 20.38
C LEU A 39 8.72 12.94 21.25
N VAL A 40 8.59 14.20 20.85
CA VAL A 40 7.69 15.17 21.48
C VAL A 40 6.75 15.72 20.43
N TYR A 41 5.47 15.86 20.80
CA TYR A 41 4.47 16.43 19.91
C TYR A 41 4.79 17.88 19.50
N PRO A 42 4.37 18.31 18.30
CA PRO A 42 4.50 19.70 17.86
C PRO A 42 3.77 20.65 18.81
N GLN A 43 4.28 21.87 19.00
CA GLN A 43 3.62 22.90 19.84
C GLN A 43 2.40 23.57 19.19
N ARG A 44 1.92 23.07 18.06
CA ARG A 44 0.69 23.56 17.42
C ARG A 44 -0.54 23.22 18.27
N SER A 45 -1.48 24.15 18.34
CA SER A 45 -2.73 24.02 19.10
C SER A 45 -3.66 22.91 18.59
N ASP A 46 -3.47 22.49 17.35
CA ASP A 46 -4.26 21.45 16.75
C ASP A 46 -3.75 20.04 17.05
N PHE A 47 -2.52 19.86 17.51
CA PHE A 47 -2.02 18.58 18.01
C PHE A 47 -2.24 18.45 19.53
N ARG A 48 -2.62 17.27 19.99
CA ARG A 48 -2.60 16.86 21.40
C ARG A 48 -1.94 15.50 21.52
N GLN A 49 -1.31 15.26 22.66
CA GLN A 49 -0.84 13.92 23.02
C GLN A 49 -2.00 12.92 22.92
N GLY A 50 -1.75 11.76 22.32
CA GLY A 50 -2.77 10.76 22.00
C GLY A 50 -3.45 10.94 20.64
N ASP A 51 -3.15 11.99 19.87
CA ASP A 51 -3.76 12.18 18.55
C ASP A 51 -3.21 11.19 17.52
N LEU A 52 -2.01 10.63 17.74
CA LEU A 52 -1.36 9.62 16.89
C LEU A 52 -1.14 8.27 17.60
N ASP A 53 -1.69 8.10 18.81
CA ASP A 53 -1.67 6.88 19.63
C ASP A 53 -2.67 5.88 19.05
N LEU A 54 -2.16 4.90 18.32
CA LEU A 54 -2.91 3.78 17.78
C LEU A 54 -3.34 2.87 18.93
N GLN A 55 -4.57 2.35 18.85
CA GLN A 55 -5.08 1.40 19.85
C GLN A 55 -5.50 0.10 19.21
N GLN A 56 -5.86 0.14 17.92
CA GLN A 56 -6.38 -1.02 17.22
C GLN A 56 -6.25 -0.86 15.71
N LEU A 57 -5.86 -1.95 15.05
CA LEU A 57 -6.10 -2.18 13.63
C LEU A 57 -7.11 -3.31 13.47
N GLN A 58 -8.21 -3.04 12.77
CA GLN A 58 -9.16 -4.07 12.35
C GLN A 58 -9.12 -4.20 10.82
N ILE A 59 -9.00 -5.43 10.33
CA ILE A 59 -9.13 -5.76 8.91
C ILE A 59 -10.38 -6.60 8.74
N SER A 60 -11.19 -6.23 7.77
CA SER A 60 -12.43 -6.90 7.43
C SER A 60 -12.59 -6.97 5.92
N ARG A 61 -13.36 -7.92 5.40
CA ARG A 61 -13.56 -8.10 3.96
C ARG A 61 -15.03 -8.15 3.58
N ASP A 62 -15.34 -7.65 2.39
CA ASP A 62 -16.61 -7.89 1.72
C ASP A 62 -16.37 -8.46 0.31
N ALA A 63 -17.41 -8.55 -0.51
CA ALA A 63 -17.30 -9.10 -1.87
C ALA A 63 -16.41 -8.28 -2.82
N HIS A 64 -16.09 -7.02 -2.47
CA HIS A 64 -15.34 -6.11 -3.33
C HIS A 64 -13.88 -5.94 -2.89
N GLY A 65 -13.58 -6.13 -1.61
CA GLY A 65 -12.23 -5.96 -1.10
C GLY A 65 -12.14 -5.92 0.41
N PHE A 66 -11.09 -5.26 0.87
CA PHE A 66 -10.70 -5.17 2.27
C PHE A 66 -10.97 -3.78 2.81
N TRP A 67 -11.41 -3.75 4.05
CA TRP A 67 -11.56 -2.56 4.85
C TRP A 67 -10.60 -2.63 6.02
N PHE A 68 -9.68 -1.68 6.04
CA PHE A 68 -8.77 -1.42 7.15
C PHE A 68 -9.39 -0.33 8.00
N GLU A 69 -9.48 -0.54 9.30
CA GLU A 69 -9.96 0.44 10.26
C GLU A 69 -8.94 0.58 11.38
N ALA A 70 -8.30 1.76 11.44
CA ALA A 70 -7.43 2.13 12.54
C ALA A 70 -8.23 2.94 13.55
N THR A 71 -8.11 2.58 14.83
CA THR A 71 -8.71 3.33 15.94
C THR A 71 -7.60 3.94 16.77
N LEU A 72 -7.67 5.27 16.93
CA LEU A 72 -6.72 6.05 17.73
C LEU A 72 -7.29 6.31 19.13
N LYS A 73 -6.45 6.76 20.06
CA LYS A 73 -6.88 7.14 21.41
C LYS A 73 -7.81 8.35 21.41
N ASN A 74 -7.44 9.39 20.68
CA ASN A 74 -8.23 10.61 20.56
C ASN A 74 -9.09 10.61 19.28
N PRO A 75 -10.19 11.37 19.25
CA PRO A 75 -10.95 11.56 18.02
C PRO A 75 -10.10 12.16 16.89
N VAL A 76 -10.21 11.58 15.70
CA VAL A 76 -9.58 12.10 14.48
C VAL A 76 -10.13 13.50 14.20
N ARG A 77 -9.22 14.45 14.01
CA ARG A 77 -9.59 15.86 13.81
C ARG A 77 -10.03 16.15 12.39
N ALA A 78 -11.16 16.86 12.31
CA ALA A 78 -11.63 17.39 11.04
C ALA A 78 -10.75 18.58 10.60
N PRO A 79 -10.44 18.71 9.30
CA PRO A 79 -9.65 19.83 8.76
C PRO A 79 -10.44 21.15 8.68
N VAL A 80 -11.69 21.19 9.17
CA VAL A 80 -12.57 22.37 9.11
C VAL A 80 -12.02 23.46 10.02
N GLY A 81 -11.83 24.67 9.48
CA GLY A 81 -11.32 25.82 10.22
C GLY A 81 -9.81 25.78 10.50
N VAL A 82 -9.09 24.79 9.98
CA VAL A 82 -7.63 24.71 10.04
C VAL A 82 -7.07 25.32 8.76
N HIS A 83 -6.06 26.18 8.86
CA HIS A 83 -5.35 26.75 7.71
C HIS A 83 -4.06 25.97 7.48
N ALA A 84 -3.65 25.81 6.22
CA ALA A 84 -2.36 25.23 5.91
C ALA A 84 -1.23 26.12 6.47
N THR A 85 -0.19 25.49 7.03
CA THR A 85 1.00 26.19 7.57
C THR A 85 1.70 27.06 6.52
N VAL A 86 1.56 26.71 5.24
CA VAL A 86 2.06 27.49 4.09
C VAL A 86 0.89 27.80 3.15
N GLY A 87 0.77 29.07 2.74
CA GLY A 87 -0.17 29.53 1.71
C GLY A 87 -1.50 30.09 2.23
N GLY A 88 -1.82 29.95 3.52
CA GLY A 88 -3.03 30.54 4.12
C GLY A 88 -4.37 29.93 3.68
N ASP A 89 -4.35 29.07 2.65
CA ASP A 89 -5.53 28.37 2.15
C ASP A 89 -6.14 27.46 3.23
N PRO A 90 -7.49 27.34 3.28
CA PRO A 90 -8.15 26.39 4.16
C PRO A 90 -7.64 24.96 3.92
N LEU A 91 -7.23 24.28 5.00
CA LEU A 91 -6.75 22.91 4.92
C LEU A 91 -7.84 21.97 4.40
N ALA A 92 -9.12 22.26 4.65
CA ALA A 92 -10.26 21.53 4.11
C ALA A 92 -10.24 21.43 2.57
N ASP A 93 -9.70 22.42 1.86
CA ASP A 93 -9.65 22.42 0.39
C ASP A 93 -8.63 21.42 -0.15
N SER A 94 -7.69 20.97 0.69
CA SER A 94 -6.62 20.06 0.31
C SER A 94 -6.61 18.73 1.08
N ALA A 95 -7.16 18.69 2.29
CA ALA A 95 -7.37 17.50 3.13
C ALA A 95 -8.84 17.05 3.06
N ARG A 96 -9.38 16.96 1.84
CA ARG A 96 -10.81 16.67 1.57
C ARG A 96 -11.29 15.31 2.09
N LYS A 97 -10.39 14.47 2.61
CA LYS A 97 -10.65 13.12 3.11
C LYS A 97 -11.00 13.06 4.60
N GLY A 98 -11.09 14.22 5.28
CA GLY A 98 -11.65 14.32 6.64
C GLY A 98 -10.64 14.13 7.78
N PHE A 99 -9.35 14.03 7.48
CA PHE A 99 -8.24 13.96 8.45
C PHE A 99 -7.00 14.61 7.83
N TYR A 100 -6.03 15.02 8.66
CA TYR A 100 -4.86 15.74 8.15
C TYR A 100 -3.57 15.61 8.98
N GLN A 101 -3.62 15.02 10.17
CA GLN A 101 -2.51 15.09 11.15
C GLN A 101 -1.50 13.96 11.01
N PHE A 102 -1.90 12.85 10.40
CA PHE A 102 -1.13 11.62 10.41
C PHE A 102 -1.17 10.90 9.06
N ASN A 103 -0.18 10.05 8.83
CA ASN A 103 -0.23 8.99 7.84
C ASN A 103 -0.25 7.64 8.56
N ILE A 104 -0.89 6.64 7.95
CA ILE A 104 -0.82 5.24 8.39
C ILE A 104 -0.31 4.42 7.20
N ASP A 105 0.82 3.76 7.38
CA ASP A 105 1.37 2.83 6.41
C ASP A 105 1.13 1.41 6.92
N VAL A 106 0.55 0.54 6.10
CA VAL A 106 0.42 -0.90 6.41
C VAL A 106 1.16 -1.70 5.35
N TYR A 107 2.28 -2.29 5.73
CA TYR A 107 3.10 -3.16 4.90
C TYR A 107 2.67 -4.61 5.15
N VAL A 108 2.17 -5.28 4.12
CA VAL A 108 1.52 -6.59 4.21
C VAL A 108 2.39 -7.64 3.51
N ASP A 109 2.84 -8.59 4.32
CA ASP A 109 3.40 -9.88 3.93
C ASP A 109 2.23 -10.84 3.65
N THR A 110 2.02 -11.12 2.38
CA THR A 110 0.91 -11.91 1.86
C THR A 110 1.25 -13.38 1.67
N ASP A 111 2.53 -13.72 1.52
CA ASP A 111 2.98 -15.09 1.22
C ASP A 111 3.65 -15.80 2.42
N ARG A 112 4.03 -15.05 3.46
CA ARG A 112 4.63 -15.53 4.72
C ARG A 112 6.01 -16.15 4.53
N ILE A 113 6.68 -15.86 3.42
CA ILE A 113 7.99 -16.40 3.08
C ILE A 113 9.07 -15.41 3.52
N LYS A 114 9.98 -15.86 4.38
CA LYS A 114 11.10 -15.02 4.85
C LYS A 114 11.90 -14.48 3.67
N GLY A 115 12.01 -13.16 3.58
CA GLY A 115 12.79 -12.47 2.56
C GLY A 115 12.32 -12.78 1.15
N SER A 116 11.10 -13.31 0.95
CA SER A 116 10.41 -13.12 -0.30
C SER A 116 10.28 -11.60 -0.40
N GLY A 117 9.48 -10.94 0.43
CA GLY A 117 9.09 -9.52 0.43
C GLY A 117 10.14 -8.39 0.27
N ASN A 118 9.59 -7.19 0.12
CA ASN A 118 10.26 -5.92 0.30
C ASN A 118 10.61 -5.71 1.79
N SER A 119 11.82 -5.25 2.11
CA SER A 119 12.20 -4.97 3.51
C SER A 119 12.29 -3.49 3.86
N PHE A 120 12.06 -2.56 2.94
CA PHE A 120 12.29 -1.13 3.16
C PHE A 120 10.98 -0.36 3.42
N THR A 121 11.18 0.87 3.90
CA THR A 121 10.28 2.03 4.03
C THR A 121 9.77 2.74 2.77
N LEU A 122 8.53 3.21 2.65
CA LEU A 122 8.33 4.40 1.80
C LEU A 122 9.36 5.50 2.19
N PRO A 123 9.89 6.26 1.21
CA PRO A 123 10.78 7.37 1.53
C PRO A 123 10.20 8.31 2.59
N GLY A 124 11.09 8.83 3.44
CA GLY A 124 10.72 9.68 4.56
C GLY A 124 10.38 8.95 5.87
N ARG A 125 10.17 7.62 5.89
CA ARG A 125 9.89 6.87 7.13
C ARG A 125 11.14 6.47 7.90
N LYS A 126 12.29 6.37 7.22
CA LYS A 126 13.63 6.12 7.80
C LYS A 126 13.74 4.85 8.67
N VAL A 127 12.91 3.84 8.39
CA VAL A 127 12.96 2.53 9.05
C VAL A 127 12.98 1.39 8.03
N ARG A 128 13.42 0.22 8.47
CA ARG A 128 13.47 -1.02 7.67
C ARG A 128 12.64 -2.08 8.37
N ILE A 129 12.00 -2.94 7.61
CA ILE A 129 11.22 -4.09 8.08
C ILE A 129 12.12 -5.34 8.11
N ASP A 130 11.91 -6.20 9.09
CA ASP A 130 12.61 -7.47 9.22
C ASP A 130 12.27 -8.42 8.06
N ALA A 131 13.23 -9.26 7.65
CA ALA A 131 13.03 -10.18 6.53
C ALA A 131 11.92 -11.21 6.81
N ASP A 132 11.64 -11.53 8.08
CA ASP A 132 10.54 -12.43 8.47
C ASP A 132 9.14 -11.80 8.31
N TYR A 133 9.10 -10.50 7.97
CA TYR A 133 7.90 -9.69 7.72
C TYR A 133 8.02 -8.90 6.42
N ALA A 134 8.91 -9.33 5.53
CA ALA A 134 9.11 -8.69 4.25
C ALA A 134 7.77 -8.68 3.49
N TRP A 135 7.44 -7.56 2.84
CA TRP A 135 6.08 -7.31 2.35
C TRP A 135 5.95 -7.33 0.82
N GLU A 136 4.79 -7.77 0.30
CA GLU A 136 4.49 -7.71 -1.14
C GLU A 136 3.65 -6.49 -1.48
N ARG A 137 2.80 -6.06 -0.53
CA ARG A 137 1.81 -5.01 -0.72
C ARG A 137 1.88 -3.99 0.40
N ALA A 138 1.93 -2.70 0.09
CA ALA A 138 1.80 -1.63 1.07
C ALA A 138 0.57 -0.77 0.81
N VAL A 139 -0.19 -0.51 1.86
CA VAL A 139 -1.36 0.37 1.85
C VAL A 139 -0.99 1.66 2.58
N ILE A 140 -1.02 2.78 1.87
CA ILE A 140 -0.49 4.06 2.36
C ILE A 140 -1.63 5.06 2.51
N LEU A 141 -2.17 5.15 3.72
CA LEU A 141 -3.18 6.15 4.07
C LEU A 141 -2.48 7.48 4.37
N THR A 142 -2.78 8.48 3.56
CA THR A 142 -2.25 9.84 3.72
C THR A 142 -3.35 10.86 3.39
N PRO A 143 -3.32 12.08 3.97
CA PRO A 143 -4.33 13.10 3.67
C PRO A 143 -4.39 13.52 2.20
N ARG A 144 -3.31 13.31 1.44
CA ARG A 144 -3.17 13.71 0.03
C ARG A 144 -2.69 12.55 -0.87
N PRO A 145 -3.50 11.49 -1.05
CA PRO A 145 -3.03 10.25 -1.68
C PRO A 145 -2.56 10.43 -3.11
N GLU A 146 -3.27 11.21 -3.92
CA GLU A 146 -2.92 11.46 -5.32
C GLU A 146 -1.62 12.26 -5.45
N MET A 147 -1.41 13.24 -4.57
CA MET A 147 -0.21 14.08 -4.55
C MET A 147 1.02 13.26 -4.17
N ILE A 148 0.94 12.47 -3.09
CA ILE A 148 2.06 11.63 -2.63
C ILE A 148 2.41 10.58 -3.67
N ARG A 149 1.41 9.94 -4.29
CA ARG A 149 1.65 8.98 -5.38
C ARG A 149 2.37 9.64 -6.56
N ASN A 150 1.94 10.83 -6.98
CA ASN A 150 2.55 11.54 -8.10
C ASN A 150 3.97 12.04 -7.77
N GLN A 151 4.24 12.47 -6.53
CA GLN A 151 5.58 12.83 -6.08
C GLN A 151 6.53 11.64 -6.14
N LEU A 152 6.09 10.46 -5.68
CA LEU A 152 6.86 9.24 -5.79
C LEU A 152 7.15 8.93 -7.26
N ILE A 153 6.13 8.87 -8.12
CA ILE A 153 6.31 8.58 -9.55
C ILE A 153 7.27 9.58 -10.20
N GLY A 154 7.15 10.88 -9.90
CA GLY A 154 8.04 11.92 -10.43
C GLY A 154 9.50 11.67 -10.04
N ALA A 155 9.77 11.40 -8.76
CA ALA A 155 11.11 11.08 -8.28
C ALA A 155 11.68 9.80 -8.93
N LEU A 156 10.82 8.81 -9.22
CA LEU A 156 11.22 7.59 -9.92
C LEU A 156 11.54 7.84 -11.40
N ILE A 157 10.76 8.66 -12.09
CA ILE A 157 11.05 9.04 -13.48
C ILE A 157 12.40 9.78 -13.56
N GLU A 158 12.65 10.70 -12.62
CA GLU A 158 13.90 11.44 -12.57
C GLU A 158 15.10 10.53 -12.27
N GLN A 159 14.94 9.60 -11.33
CA GLN A 159 16.01 8.69 -10.95
C GLN A 159 16.29 7.61 -12.01
N TYR A 160 15.29 7.25 -12.82
CA TYR A 160 15.37 6.19 -13.83
C TYR A 160 14.88 6.68 -15.19
N PRO A 161 15.63 7.61 -15.83
CA PRO A 161 15.21 8.25 -17.07
C PRO A 161 15.07 7.27 -18.26
N ASP A 162 15.72 6.11 -18.18
CA ASP A 162 15.67 5.08 -19.22
C ASP A 162 14.42 4.17 -19.13
N ARG A 163 13.65 4.24 -18.03
CA ARG A 163 12.43 3.44 -17.87
C ARG A 163 11.21 4.22 -18.35
N ALA A 164 10.32 3.54 -19.07
CA ALA A 164 9.08 4.15 -19.52
C ALA A 164 8.19 4.52 -18.32
N GLU A 165 7.59 5.72 -18.34
CA GLU A 165 6.69 6.19 -17.27
C GLU A 165 5.55 5.21 -16.97
N ALA A 166 4.99 4.57 -17.99
CA ALA A 166 3.94 3.57 -17.84
C ALA A 166 4.40 2.34 -17.02
N GLU A 167 5.67 1.93 -17.19
CA GLU A 167 6.28 0.83 -16.46
C GLU A 167 6.49 1.20 -14.99
N ILE A 168 7.00 2.41 -14.72
CA ILE A 168 7.16 2.95 -13.37
C ILE A 168 5.81 2.99 -12.65
N LYS A 169 4.76 3.52 -13.31
CA LYS A 169 3.40 3.55 -12.75
C LYS A 169 2.88 2.15 -12.44
N ALA A 170 3.06 1.20 -13.36
CA ALA A 170 2.64 -0.19 -13.15
C ALA A 170 3.40 -0.86 -11.99
N SER A 171 4.71 -0.59 -11.84
CA SER A 171 5.51 -1.05 -10.70
C SER A 171 4.99 -0.47 -9.38
N VAL A 172 4.69 0.84 -9.33
CA VAL A 172 4.11 1.49 -8.16
C VAL A 172 2.74 0.89 -7.82
N ASP A 173 1.82 0.82 -8.78
CA ASP A 173 0.45 0.35 -8.55
C ASP A 173 0.36 -1.15 -8.22
N ARG A 174 1.39 -1.93 -8.59
CA ARG A 174 1.52 -3.33 -8.18
C ARG A 174 1.80 -3.42 -6.69
N SER A 175 2.75 -2.67 -6.16
CA SER A 175 3.20 -2.87 -4.78
C SER A 175 2.56 -1.90 -3.79
N LEU A 176 2.09 -0.74 -4.25
CA LEU A 176 1.61 0.34 -3.40
C LEU A 176 0.18 0.73 -3.76
N PHE A 177 -0.67 0.86 -2.73
CA PHE A 177 -2.02 1.36 -2.88
C PHE A 177 -2.24 2.58 -1.99
N PHE A 178 -2.74 3.67 -2.57
CA PHE A 178 -3.08 4.91 -1.87
C PHE A 178 -4.60 5.04 -1.80
N PRO A 179 -5.24 4.71 -0.67
CA PRO A 179 -6.70 4.69 -0.56
C PRO A 179 -7.33 6.06 -0.81
N THR A 180 -8.42 6.09 -1.57
CA THR A 180 -9.19 7.32 -1.84
C THR A 180 -10.59 7.29 -1.27
N ARG A 181 -11.10 6.09 -0.93
CA ARG A 181 -12.38 5.85 -0.24
C ARG A 181 -12.11 5.70 1.26
N ILE A 182 -12.30 6.79 1.98
CA ILE A 182 -11.94 6.95 3.39
C ILE A 182 -13.16 7.46 4.15
N MET A 183 -13.37 6.95 5.37
CA MET A 183 -14.42 7.35 6.29
C MET A 183 -13.81 7.61 7.66
N VAL A 184 -14.14 8.75 8.25
CA VAL A 184 -13.71 9.12 9.60
C VAL A 184 -14.92 9.12 10.52
N ARG A 185 -14.83 8.44 11.66
CA ARG A 185 -15.90 8.39 12.67
C ARG A 185 -15.31 8.42 14.08
N GLY A 186 -15.38 9.58 14.72
CA GLY A 186 -14.86 9.75 16.07
C GLY A 186 -13.37 9.42 16.10
N LYS A 187 -13.00 8.35 16.79
CA LYS A 187 -11.61 7.88 16.94
C LYS A 187 -11.10 6.99 15.80
N SER A 188 -11.99 6.56 14.91
CA SER A 188 -11.68 5.55 13.91
C SER A 188 -11.61 6.14 12.52
N ILE A 189 -10.63 5.69 11.74
CA ILE A 189 -10.49 5.97 10.31
C ILE A 189 -10.51 4.64 9.56
N ARG A 190 -11.46 4.52 8.64
CA ARG A 190 -11.70 3.32 7.83
C ARG A 190 -11.48 3.59 6.36
N TYR A 191 -10.74 2.72 5.68
CA TYR A 191 -10.40 2.89 4.27
C TYR A 191 -10.44 1.57 3.50
N PHE A 192 -10.83 1.67 2.23
CA PHE A 192 -11.07 0.51 1.36
C PHE A 192 -9.87 0.23 0.45
N VAL A 193 -9.56 -1.05 0.27
CA VAL A 193 -8.55 -1.56 -0.66
C VAL A 193 -9.20 -2.65 -1.54
N PRO A 194 -9.18 -2.52 -2.88
CA PRO A 194 -9.77 -3.52 -3.78
C PRO A 194 -9.14 -4.91 -3.61
N ALA A 195 -9.94 -5.97 -3.68
CA ALA A 195 -9.42 -7.35 -3.59
C ALA A 195 -8.32 -7.65 -4.61
N GLY A 196 -8.46 -7.10 -5.83
CA GLY A 196 -7.49 -7.28 -6.92
C GLY A 196 -6.08 -6.76 -6.59
N PHE A 197 -5.93 -5.81 -5.66
CA PHE A 197 -4.62 -5.33 -5.24
C PHE A 197 -3.82 -6.44 -4.54
N PHE A 198 -4.48 -7.33 -3.79
CA PHE A 198 -3.83 -8.44 -3.08
C PHE A 198 -3.73 -9.72 -3.92
N GLY A 199 -3.87 -9.63 -5.25
CA GLY A 199 -3.59 -10.75 -6.15
C GLY A 199 -4.45 -12.01 -5.94
N GLY A 200 -5.65 -11.86 -5.35
CA GLY A 200 -6.55 -12.97 -5.05
C GLY A 200 -6.36 -13.60 -3.67
N SER A 201 -5.42 -13.11 -2.86
CA SER A 201 -5.34 -13.46 -1.44
C SER A 201 -6.64 -13.11 -0.71
N ASP A 202 -7.08 -13.98 0.19
CA ASP A 202 -8.31 -13.83 0.95
C ASP A 202 -8.10 -13.11 2.30
N GLY A 203 -6.84 -12.88 2.68
CA GLY A 203 -6.42 -12.16 3.90
C GLY A 203 -6.48 -12.97 5.18
N GLY A 204 -6.76 -14.28 5.10
CA GLY A 204 -6.85 -15.16 6.26
C GLY A 204 -5.49 -15.50 6.90
N ASN A 205 -4.40 -15.42 6.13
CA ASN A 205 -3.04 -15.74 6.58
C ASN A 205 -2.03 -14.71 6.08
N TRP A 206 -1.86 -13.61 6.84
CA TRP A 206 -0.94 -12.52 6.51
C TRP A 206 -0.07 -12.21 7.73
N ALA A 207 0.99 -11.46 7.46
CA ALA A 207 1.56 -10.58 8.48
C ALA A 207 1.55 -9.13 8.02
N ALA A 208 1.58 -8.23 8.98
CA ALA A 208 1.63 -6.81 8.71
C ALA A 208 2.53 -6.07 9.68
N THR A 209 3.24 -5.08 9.16
CA THR A 209 3.89 -4.03 9.93
C THR A 209 3.14 -2.73 9.67
N LEU A 210 2.62 -2.10 10.72
CA LEU A 210 1.91 -0.82 10.62
C LEU A 210 2.71 0.28 11.31
N LEU A 211 2.83 1.42 10.63
CA LEU A 211 3.50 2.61 11.14
C LEU A 211 2.55 3.81 11.15
N VAL A 212 2.61 4.63 12.20
CA VAL A 212 1.96 5.95 12.26
C VAL A 212 3.05 7.03 12.22
N THR A 213 2.83 8.04 11.38
CA THR A 213 3.72 9.20 11.27
C THR A 213 2.92 10.49 11.26
N GLY A 214 3.53 11.61 11.64
CA GLY A 214 2.95 12.93 11.42
C GLY A 214 2.83 13.26 9.93
N ALA A 215 1.72 13.86 9.50
CA ALA A 215 1.49 14.24 8.11
C ALA A 215 1.77 15.72 7.84
N LEU A 216 2.49 15.99 6.74
CA LEU A 216 2.66 17.34 6.22
C LEU A 216 1.39 17.78 5.49
N THR A 217 0.74 18.81 6.03
CA THR A 217 -0.47 19.42 5.48
C THR A 217 -0.20 20.41 4.36
N SER A 218 1.00 20.96 4.32
CA SER A 218 1.51 21.89 3.32
C SER A 218 2.81 21.35 2.75
N VAL A 219 2.97 21.45 1.44
CA VAL A 219 4.27 21.22 0.79
C VAL A 219 5.12 22.45 1.09
N PRO A 220 6.24 22.36 1.83
CA PRO A 220 7.17 23.46 1.90
C PRO A 220 7.61 23.76 0.47
N ALA A 221 7.58 25.03 0.05
CA ALA A 221 8.03 25.47 -1.28
C ALA A 221 9.55 25.32 -1.49
N ASN A 222 10.23 24.55 -0.64
CA ASN A 222 11.67 24.40 -0.62
C ASN A 222 12.05 23.19 -1.48
N PHE A 223 11.79 23.28 -2.78
CA PHE A 223 12.68 22.64 -3.74
C PHE A 223 14.00 23.41 -3.67
N SER A 224 14.99 22.85 -2.99
CA SER A 224 16.35 23.37 -3.06
C SER A 224 16.85 23.25 -4.50
N LEU A 225 16.85 24.37 -5.23
CA LEU A 225 17.45 24.59 -6.56
C LEU A 225 18.99 24.54 -6.52
N GLY A 226 19.58 23.76 -5.61
CA GLY A 226 21.02 23.51 -5.55
C GLY A 226 21.32 22.14 -6.14
N GLN A 227 22.43 22.02 -6.89
CA GLN A 227 22.98 20.72 -7.27
C GLN A 227 23.32 19.94 -6.00
N SER A 228 22.38 19.14 -5.52
CA SER A 228 22.59 18.11 -4.51
C SER A 228 23.21 16.90 -5.20
N ASN A 229 24.29 16.35 -4.63
CA ASN A 229 24.83 15.06 -5.07
C ASN A 229 23.98 13.86 -4.58
N ARG A 230 22.82 14.11 -3.95
CA ARG A 230 21.92 13.06 -3.44
C ARG A 230 20.94 12.62 -4.52
N LYS A 231 20.53 11.35 -4.48
CA LYS A 231 19.53 10.83 -5.41
C LYS A 231 18.16 11.43 -5.07
N PRO A 232 17.27 11.68 -6.05
CA PRO A 232 15.94 12.25 -5.81
C PRO A 232 15.11 11.51 -4.75
N LEU A 233 15.28 10.19 -4.61
CA LEU A 233 14.60 9.39 -3.59
C LEU A 233 15.11 9.60 -2.16
N ASP A 234 16.38 9.99 -1.98
CA ASP A 234 17.00 10.11 -0.65
C ASP A 234 16.48 11.32 0.13
N ASP A 235 16.11 12.39 -0.60
CA ASP A 235 15.57 13.62 -0.02
C ASP A 235 14.02 13.61 0.04
N LEU A 236 13.38 12.53 -0.42
CA LEU A 236 11.93 12.43 -0.52
C LEU A 236 11.29 12.07 0.82
N VAL A 237 10.45 12.96 1.35
CA VAL A 237 9.76 12.75 2.64
C VAL A 237 8.33 12.21 2.51
N LEU A 238 7.76 12.22 1.30
CA LEU A 238 6.42 11.69 0.96
C LEU A 238 5.33 12.02 2.01
N GLY A 239 5.22 13.30 2.35
CA GLY A 239 4.18 13.78 3.27
C GLY A 239 4.42 13.48 4.75
N VAL A 240 5.62 13.05 5.14
CA VAL A 240 5.97 12.76 6.55
C VAL A 240 6.66 13.94 7.19
N MET A 241 6.16 14.35 8.36
CA MET A 241 6.83 15.29 9.25
C MET A 241 8.16 14.71 9.73
N GLN A 242 9.26 15.38 9.40
CA GLN A 242 10.58 14.99 9.86
C GLN A 242 10.84 15.65 11.23
N PRO A 243 11.19 14.88 12.27
CA PRO A 243 11.49 15.43 13.59
C PRO A 243 12.65 16.44 13.54
N ALA A 244 12.63 17.38 14.49
CA ALA A 244 13.71 18.35 14.69
C ALA A 244 14.08 18.44 16.17
N ASP A 245 15.27 18.97 16.46
CA ASP A 245 15.77 19.12 17.82
C ASP A 245 14.84 19.98 18.69
N GLY A 246 14.63 19.54 19.93
CA GLY A 246 13.89 20.29 20.96
C GLY A 246 12.38 20.17 20.84
N HIS A 247 11.68 21.31 20.92
CA HIS A 247 10.21 21.39 20.94
C HIS A 247 9.70 22.31 19.81
N PRO A 248 9.86 21.91 18.54
CA PRO A 248 9.43 22.70 17.40
C PRO A 248 7.90 22.90 17.38
N VAL A 249 7.49 23.98 16.72
CA VAL A 249 6.06 24.30 16.54
C VAL A 249 5.44 23.40 15.48
N ASP A 250 6.07 23.27 14.31
CA ASP A 250 5.41 22.75 13.10
C ASP A 250 5.70 21.29 12.76
N THR A 251 6.53 20.61 13.54
CA THR A 251 6.88 19.19 13.37
C THR A 251 7.10 18.53 14.74
N PHE A 252 7.37 17.23 14.78
CA PHE A 252 7.72 16.53 16.01
C PHE A 252 9.10 16.98 16.51
N GLY A 253 9.24 17.06 17.82
CA GLY A 253 10.50 17.34 18.51
C GLY A 253 11.22 16.07 18.96
N HIS A 254 12.49 16.20 19.35
CA HIS A 254 13.19 15.19 20.14
C HIS A 254 14.22 15.80 21.11
N GLY A 255 14.43 15.14 22.25
CA GLY A 255 15.27 15.60 23.36
C GLY A 255 16.79 15.39 23.19
N GLY A 256 17.28 15.20 21.97
CA GLY A 256 18.67 14.84 21.65
C GLY A 256 18.77 13.52 20.88
N GLY A 257 19.89 13.29 20.18
CA GLY A 257 20.03 12.15 19.25
C GLY A 257 19.46 12.47 17.86
N ASN A 258 19.14 11.44 17.06
CA ASN A 258 18.50 11.60 15.74
C ASN A 258 17.31 10.64 15.70
N SER A 259 16.16 11.13 16.15
CA SER A 259 14.92 10.35 16.22
C SER A 259 14.29 10.16 14.86
N GLY A 260 13.73 8.96 14.66
CA GLY A 260 12.97 8.63 13.48
C GLY A 260 11.61 9.34 13.45
N PRO A 261 10.98 9.48 12.27
CA PRO A 261 9.68 10.12 12.11
C PRO A 261 8.48 9.23 12.48
N VAL A 262 8.72 7.96 12.80
CA VAL A 262 7.68 7.02 13.26
C VAL A 262 7.29 7.40 14.69
N VAL A 263 6.04 7.82 14.86
CA VAL A 263 5.48 8.26 16.15
C VAL A 263 4.95 7.07 16.93
N ASP A 264 4.40 6.08 16.22
CA ASP A 264 3.78 4.89 16.78
C ASP A 264 3.92 3.73 15.79
N MET A 265 3.98 2.49 16.27
CA MET A 265 3.96 1.28 15.47
C MET A 265 3.10 0.20 16.14
N LEU A 266 2.33 -0.51 15.33
CA LEU A 266 1.57 -1.66 15.84
C LEU A 266 2.54 -2.70 16.41
N GLY A 267 2.45 -2.96 17.70
CA GLY A 267 3.39 -3.81 18.43
C GLY A 267 2.76 -4.60 19.57
N ALA A 268 3.49 -5.60 20.07
CA ALA A 268 3.04 -6.36 21.23
C ALA A 268 3.13 -5.56 22.54
N THR A 269 4.08 -4.62 22.62
CA THR A 269 4.42 -3.84 23.82
C THR A 269 5.12 -2.53 23.43
N ALA A 270 4.92 -1.47 24.20
CA ALA A 270 5.60 -0.18 24.02
C ALA A 270 7.14 -0.32 24.10
N GLU A 271 7.65 -1.22 24.95
CA GLU A 271 9.09 -1.46 25.10
C GLU A 271 9.72 -2.09 23.85
N LEU A 272 8.97 -2.91 23.11
CA LEU A 272 9.40 -3.46 21.83
C LEU A 272 9.49 -2.37 20.76
N GLN A 273 8.53 -1.44 20.72
CA GLN A 273 8.61 -0.28 19.84
C GLN A 273 9.87 0.54 20.12
N VAL A 274 10.07 0.96 21.37
CA VAL A 274 11.23 1.78 21.78
C VAL A 274 12.52 1.11 21.39
N ARG A 275 12.66 -0.19 21.72
CA ARG A 275 13.86 -0.96 21.38
C ARG A 275 14.13 -0.98 19.88
N GLN A 276 13.12 -1.28 19.06
CA GLN A 276 13.32 -1.39 17.62
C GLN A 276 13.63 -0.04 16.97
N LEU A 277 12.93 1.01 17.38
CA LEU A 277 13.12 2.35 16.83
C LEU A 277 14.43 3.00 17.31
N ALA A 278 14.73 2.95 18.61
CA ALA A 278 15.96 3.51 19.17
C ALA A 278 17.20 2.72 18.74
N GLY A 279 17.10 1.38 18.69
CA GLY A 279 18.16 0.49 18.22
C GLY A 279 18.37 0.52 16.71
N LYS A 280 17.47 1.17 15.95
CA LYS A 280 17.42 1.13 14.48
C LYS A 280 17.42 -0.31 13.96
N GLU A 281 16.77 -1.18 14.70
CA GLU A 281 16.59 -2.58 14.33
C GLU A 281 15.61 -2.69 13.16
N ALA A 282 15.56 -3.86 12.55
CA ALA A 282 14.52 -4.14 11.58
C ALA A 282 13.19 -4.34 12.31
N LEU A 283 12.14 -3.67 11.83
CA LEU A 283 10.83 -3.71 12.45
C LEU A 283 10.16 -5.06 12.20
N THR A 284 9.79 -5.72 13.30
CA THR A 284 8.90 -6.86 13.32
C THR A 284 7.45 -6.41 13.17
N GLY A 285 6.62 -7.28 12.61
CA GLY A 285 5.19 -7.07 12.47
C GLY A 285 4.39 -8.05 13.32
N VAL A 286 3.08 -8.07 13.08
CA VAL A 286 2.14 -9.02 13.67
C VAL A 286 1.68 -10.03 12.63
N THR A 287 1.43 -11.27 13.04
CA THR A 287 0.97 -12.36 12.18
C THR A 287 -0.42 -12.82 12.62
N TRP A 288 -1.25 -13.25 11.69
CA TRP A 288 -2.47 -14.00 11.97
C TRP A 288 -2.70 -15.10 10.93
N GLY A 289 -3.60 -16.02 11.24
CA GLY A 289 -3.88 -17.19 10.41
C GLY A 289 -3.07 -18.42 10.80
N ASP A 290 -3.00 -19.38 9.88
CA ASP A 290 -2.37 -20.67 10.13
C ASP A 290 -0.87 -20.51 10.47
N GLY A 291 -0.44 -21.07 11.60
CA GLY A 291 0.96 -21.03 12.03
C GLY A 291 1.40 -19.73 12.71
N ALA A 292 0.47 -18.87 13.16
CA ALA A 292 0.77 -17.63 13.87
C ALA A 292 1.66 -17.80 15.13
N ASP A 293 1.64 -18.98 15.76
CA ASP A 293 2.43 -19.31 16.97
C ASP A 293 3.50 -20.40 16.75
N ALA A 294 3.63 -20.97 15.55
CA ALA A 294 4.59 -22.03 15.28
C ALA A 294 5.93 -21.44 14.82
N GLY A 295 6.97 -21.60 15.63
CA GLY A 295 8.36 -21.35 15.24
C GLY A 295 8.64 -21.96 13.85
N ARG A 296 8.79 -21.08 12.86
CA ARG A 296 8.59 -21.40 11.44
C ARG A 296 9.68 -22.37 10.94
N GLN A 297 9.30 -23.59 10.55
CA GLN A 297 10.13 -24.53 9.79
C GLN A 297 9.97 -24.26 8.28
N PRO A 298 11.03 -24.44 7.46
CA PRO A 298 11.03 -24.04 6.06
C PRO A 298 10.25 -25.05 5.20
N VAL A 299 9.16 -24.61 4.57
CA VAL A 299 8.58 -25.34 3.44
C VAL A 299 9.17 -24.74 2.16
N MET A 300 10.01 -25.54 1.51
CA MET A 300 10.69 -25.17 0.27
C MET A 300 9.69 -25.25 -0.89
N GLN A 301 9.04 -24.12 -1.18
CA GLN A 301 8.37 -23.86 -2.45
C GLN A 301 8.88 -22.52 -2.97
N VAL A 302 9.70 -22.57 -4.01
CA VAL A 302 10.35 -21.38 -4.59
C VAL A 302 9.29 -20.59 -5.37
N LEU A 303 8.64 -19.66 -4.69
CA LEU A 303 8.09 -18.46 -5.32
C LEU A 303 9.25 -17.48 -5.54
N PRO A 304 9.30 -16.74 -6.67
CA PRO A 304 10.39 -15.82 -6.93
C PRO A 304 10.43 -14.77 -5.82
N SER A 305 11.64 -14.59 -5.27
CA SER A 305 12.01 -13.58 -4.28
C SER A 305 11.43 -12.21 -4.65
N VAL A 306 10.67 -11.64 -3.73
CA VAL A 306 10.23 -10.25 -3.79
C VAL A 306 11.46 -9.35 -3.56
N ILE A 307 11.32 -8.16 -4.11
CA ILE A 307 12.42 -7.32 -4.51
C ILE A 307 12.41 -6.11 -3.59
N PRO A 308 13.53 -5.65 -3.01
CA PRO A 308 13.58 -4.36 -2.32
C PRO A 308 13.38 -3.17 -3.30
N ILE A 309 12.56 -2.12 -3.08
CA ILE A 309 13.02 -0.71 -3.09
C ILE A 309 13.90 -0.32 -4.28
N SER A 310 15.18 -0.36 -3.97
CA SER A 310 16.30 -0.06 -4.84
C SER A 310 16.38 -0.95 -6.09
N GLU A 311 15.90 -2.19 -6.01
CA GLU A 311 15.78 -3.18 -7.10
C GLU A 311 14.40 -3.17 -7.77
N LEU A 312 13.35 -2.64 -7.13
CA LEU A 312 12.05 -2.32 -7.78
C LEU A 312 12.23 -1.27 -8.91
N LEU A 313 13.44 -0.70 -8.97
CA LEU A 313 13.76 0.47 -9.74
C LEU A 313 15.05 0.40 -10.59
N GLN A 314 15.89 -0.64 -10.58
CA GLN A 314 17.06 -0.76 -11.49
C GLN A 314 16.86 -1.81 -12.62
N PRO A 315 17.58 -1.74 -13.78
CA PRO A 315 17.15 -2.32 -15.05
C PRO A 315 17.43 -3.82 -15.27
N GLU A 316 18.10 -4.52 -14.34
CA GLU A 316 18.62 -5.89 -14.61
C GLU A 316 17.94 -7.03 -13.83
N ALA A 317 17.01 -6.76 -12.90
CA ALA A 317 16.22 -7.82 -12.26
C ALA A 317 15.11 -8.40 -13.18
N ALA A 318 15.00 -7.89 -14.42
CA ALA A 318 14.12 -8.40 -15.47
C ALA A 318 14.84 -9.35 -16.45
N MET A 319 15.90 -10.05 -16.05
CA MET A 319 16.30 -11.25 -16.79
C MET A 319 15.35 -12.40 -16.46
N ILE A 320 14.23 -12.43 -17.19
CA ILE A 320 13.61 -13.69 -17.60
C ILE A 320 14.76 -14.56 -18.13
N PRO A 321 14.98 -15.81 -17.66
CA PRO A 321 15.82 -16.72 -18.42
C PRO A 321 15.20 -16.79 -19.80
N ARG A 322 15.92 -16.28 -20.82
CA ARG A 322 15.50 -16.47 -22.21
C ARG A 322 15.09 -17.93 -22.33
N PRO A 323 13.88 -18.24 -22.83
CA PRO A 323 13.57 -19.60 -23.21
C PRO A 323 14.75 -20.05 -24.06
N ALA A 324 15.40 -21.13 -23.64
CA ALA A 324 16.44 -21.78 -24.42
C ALA A 324 15.96 -21.77 -25.86
N GLU A 325 16.70 -21.08 -26.72
CA GLU A 325 16.50 -20.87 -28.15
C GLU A 325 15.48 -21.86 -28.75
N GLN A 326 14.19 -21.56 -28.55
CA GLN A 326 13.12 -22.34 -29.14
C GLN A 326 12.91 -21.71 -30.49
N ALA A 327 13.30 -22.49 -31.49
CA ALA A 327 13.07 -22.25 -32.90
C ALA A 327 11.71 -21.56 -33.15
N PRO A 328 11.62 -20.66 -34.14
CA PRO A 328 10.44 -19.82 -34.36
C PRO A 328 9.16 -20.65 -34.33
N ALA A 329 8.23 -20.25 -33.46
CA ALA A 329 6.95 -20.90 -33.26
C ALA A 329 6.23 -21.04 -34.61
N GLN A 330 6.28 -22.26 -35.13
CA GLN A 330 5.38 -22.70 -36.18
C GLN A 330 3.97 -22.65 -35.59
N ILE A 331 3.06 -21.98 -36.29
CA ILE A 331 1.64 -22.10 -36.02
C ILE A 331 1.28 -23.55 -36.34
N HIS A 332 1.17 -24.40 -35.32
CA HIS A 332 0.59 -25.72 -35.49
C HIS A 332 -0.93 -25.57 -35.69
N PRO A 333 -1.51 -26.20 -36.73
CA PRO A 333 -2.93 -26.10 -37.06
C PRO A 333 -3.70 -26.94 -36.04
N GLY A 334 -4.53 -26.31 -35.21
CA GLY A 334 -5.22 -27.03 -34.16
C GLY A 334 -6.45 -26.37 -33.55
N HIS A 335 -6.95 -25.28 -34.13
CA HIS A 335 -8.27 -24.76 -33.77
C HIS A 335 -9.05 -24.46 -35.05
N GLU A 336 -10.06 -25.28 -35.34
CA GLU A 336 -11.02 -25.12 -36.43
C GLU A 336 -11.96 -23.92 -36.17
N GLY A 337 -11.38 -22.72 -36.12
CA GLY A 337 -12.13 -21.48 -36.20
C GLY A 337 -12.24 -21.06 -37.66
N SER A 338 -13.44 -20.72 -38.14
CA SER A 338 -13.62 -20.22 -39.50
C SER A 338 -12.76 -18.97 -39.73
N ILE A 339 -12.36 -18.71 -40.99
CA ILE A 339 -11.58 -17.50 -41.35
C ILE A 339 -12.25 -16.23 -40.80
N ALA A 340 -13.58 -16.19 -40.80
CA ALA A 340 -14.36 -15.11 -40.20
C ALA A 340 -14.10 -14.94 -38.70
N GLN A 341 -14.06 -16.04 -37.92
CA GLN A 341 -13.78 -15.99 -36.49
C GLN A 341 -12.35 -15.52 -36.20
N ARG A 342 -11.37 -15.92 -37.04
CA ARG A 342 -9.97 -15.48 -36.90
C ARG A 342 -9.80 -14.00 -37.22
N LEU A 343 -10.49 -13.49 -38.24
CA LEU A 343 -10.51 -12.05 -38.55
C LEU A 343 -11.20 -11.24 -37.45
N GLN A 344 -12.26 -11.78 -36.84
CA GLN A 344 -12.98 -11.13 -35.74
C GLN A 344 -12.12 -11.06 -34.47
N ALA A 345 -11.41 -12.14 -34.12
CA ALA A 345 -10.46 -12.14 -33.01
C ALA A 345 -9.32 -11.14 -33.24
N LEU A 346 -8.80 -11.05 -34.47
CA LEU A 346 -7.76 -10.09 -34.82
C LEU A 346 -8.25 -8.64 -34.71
N GLN A 347 -9.50 -8.36 -35.06
CA GLN A 347 -10.11 -7.03 -34.87
C GLN A 347 -10.25 -6.69 -33.39
N GLN A 348 -10.68 -7.64 -32.54
CA GLN A 348 -10.78 -7.43 -31.10
C GLN A 348 -9.43 -7.07 -30.46
N LEU A 349 -8.34 -7.68 -30.93
CA LEU A 349 -6.99 -7.35 -30.46
C LEU A 349 -6.58 -5.91 -30.83
N LEU A 350 -6.93 -5.45 -32.04
CA LEU A 350 -6.67 -4.07 -32.46
C LEU A 350 -7.52 -3.08 -31.65
N ASP A 351 -8.81 -3.38 -31.42
CA ASP A 351 -9.72 -2.52 -30.66
C ASP A 351 -9.31 -2.40 -29.19
N GLN A 352 -8.74 -3.47 -28.62
CA GLN A 352 -8.17 -3.49 -27.27
C GLN A 352 -6.77 -2.86 -27.20
N LYS A 353 -6.22 -2.38 -28.33
CA LYS A 353 -4.86 -1.85 -28.46
C LYS A 353 -3.76 -2.83 -28.01
N LEU A 354 -4.00 -4.13 -28.16
CA LEU A 354 -3.05 -5.20 -27.86
C LEU A 354 -2.09 -5.49 -29.02
N ILE A 355 -2.46 -5.06 -30.23
CA ILE A 355 -1.62 -5.06 -31.43
C ILE A 355 -1.73 -3.69 -32.10
N ASP A 356 -0.69 -3.30 -32.83
CA ASP A 356 -0.72 -2.07 -33.62
C ASP A 356 -1.31 -2.28 -35.02
N GLU A 357 -1.51 -1.20 -35.78
CA GLU A 357 -2.06 -1.27 -37.13
C GLU A 357 -1.16 -2.02 -38.12
N ALA A 358 0.15 -2.04 -37.93
CA ALA A 358 1.08 -2.72 -38.82
C ALA A 358 1.01 -4.24 -38.61
N GLU A 359 1.00 -4.67 -37.35
CA GLU A 359 0.81 -6.06 -36.94
C GLU A 359 -0.56 -6.60 -37.36
N TYR A 360 -1.63 -5.79 -37.18
CA TYR A 360 -2.96 -6.14 -37.65
C TYR A 360 -2.99 -6.40 -39.17
N ARG A 361 -2.39 -5.53 -39.98
CA ARG A 361 -2.36 -5.70 -41.44
C ARG A 361 -1.59 -6.95 -41.85
N GLN A 362 -0.45 -7.22 -41.21
CA GLN A 362 0.37 -8.40 -41.50
C GLN A 362 -0.36 -9.70 -41.15
N GLN A 363 -0.98 -9.78 -39.97
CA GLN A 363 -1.73 -10.95 -39.52
C GLN A 363 -2.99 -11.18 -40.37
N LYS A 364 -3.70 -10.10 -40.73
CA LYS A 364 -4.88 -10.16 -41.61
C LYS A 364 -4.51 -10.72 -42.98
N GLN A 365 -3.40 -10.27 -43.56
CA GLN A 365 -2.92 -10.77 -44.85
C GLN A 365 -2.57 -12.26 -44.77
N ARG A 366 -1.96 -12.70 -43.66
CA ARG A 366 -1.63 -14.11 -43.44
C ARG A 366 -2.88 -14.98 -43.37
N ILE A 367 -3.92 -14.55 -42.65
CA ILE A 367 -5.20 -15.26 -42.56
C ILE A 367 -5.91 -15.33 -43.92
N LEU A 368 -5.86 -14.27 -44.71
CA LEU A 368 -6.49 -14.23 -46.04
C LEU A 368 -5.73 -15.05 -47.09
N ASN A 369 -4.41 -15.21 -46.94
CA ASN A 369 -3.59 -16.06 -47.81
C ASN A 369 -3.77 -17.57 -47.53
N GLU A 370 -4.57 -17.94 -46.51
CA GLU A 370 -4.97 -19.32 -46.24
C GLU A 370 -6.29 -19.72 -46.95
N LEU A 371 -6.87 -18.80 -47.75
CA LEU A 371 -7.88 -19.08 -48.80
C LEU A 371 -7.19 -19.63 -50.05
#